data_AF-A0A7S7TN34-F1
#
_entry.id   AF-A0A7S7TN34-F1
#
_cell.length_a   1.000
_cell.length_b   1.000
_cell.length_c   1.000
_cell.angle_alpha   90.00
_cell.angle_beta   90.00
_cell.angle_gamma   90.00
#
_symmetry.space_group_name_H-M   'P 1'
#
loop_
_entity.id
_entity.type
_entity.pdbx_description
1 polymer ?
#
loop_
_entity_poly.entity_id
_entity_poly.type
_entity_poly.pdbx_seq_one_letter_code
_entity_poly.pdbx_strand_id
1 'polypeptide(L)'
;MSRSRSVCRPVATLRLAINSAAARCRTRRSRLICRSWQACCRVRGSWSIFAGNTIQSLVGAINQAIFDAVNRPQVLSVSWGSAEMFWSASARDAMQGVLADAKRLNVTVLFAAGDELATGGLTDGNAHVWFPASSPYALSCGGTQPATAGLNEEVVWNEGGTGTGGGISDVFPVPAYQSGLALPPSVNDGAVRRGVPDVAAAAAGTPGYRIVLNGSVMIKDGTSAVAPLWAGLIAIANAGRDLPIGFVNSALYSNAALFRQIEHGNNRVDGKGYDAGRGWNACTGLGVPKGADLVAALGAIPVA
;
A
#
# COMPACT_ATOMS: atom_id res chain seq x y z
N MET A 1 7.94 41.68 -30.97
CA MET A 1 8.14 40.23 -31.17
C MET A 1 8.45 39.59 -29.82
N SER A 2 7.46 38.95 -29.21
CA SER A 2 7.55 38.36 -27.87
C SER A 2 8.34 37.06 -27.89
N ARG A 3 9.32 36.93 -27.00
CA ARG A 3 10.00 35.66 -26.73
C ARG A 3 9.17 34.85 -25.75
N SER A 4 8.53 33.80 -26.24
CA SER A 4 7.90 32.75 -25.44
C SER A 4 8.95 32.06 -24.58
N ARG A 5 8.93 32.29 -23.26
CA ARG A 5 9.63 31.45 -22.28
C ARG A 5 8.84 30.15 -22.13
N SER A 6 9.41 29.04 -22.60
CA SER A 6 8.91 27.70 -22.30
C SER A 6 9.02 27.46 -20.80
N VAL A 7 7.88 27.47 -20.11
CA VAL A 7 7.77 27.09 -18.71
C VAL A 7 8.03 25.58 -18.60
N CYS A 8 9.16 25.21 -18.00
CA CYS A 8 9.44 23.84 -17.59
C CYS A 8 8.40 23.45 -16.51
N ARG A 9 7.45 22.57 -16.84
CA ARG A 9 6.49 22.02 -15.86
C ARG A 9 7.24 21.11 -14.88
N PRO A 10 6.93 21.14 -13.57
CA PRO A 10 7.53 20.23 -12.60
C PRO A 10 7.20 18.77 -12.95
N VAL A 11 8.20 17.89 -12.78
CA VAL A 11 8.16 16.48 -13.16
C VAL A 11 7.93 15.64 -11.90
N ALA A 12 6.97 14.71 -11.97
CA ALA A 12 6.65 13.71 -10.96
C ALA A 12 7.92 13.10 -10.35
N THR A 13 8.08 13.12 -9.01
CA THR A 13 9.15 12.35 -8.38
C THR A 13 8.61 11.38 -7.33
N LEU A 14 8.61 10.08 -7.64
CA LEU A 14 8.47 8.99 -6.69
C LEU A 14 9.85 8.69 -6.13
N ARG A 15 10.06 8.84 -4.83
CA ARG A 15 11.42 8.96 -4.28
C ARG A 15 11.81 7.91 -3.23
N LEU A 16 10.99 6.89 -2.93
CA LEU A 16 11.50 5.77 -2.12
C LEU A 16 10.78 4.42 -2.25
N ALA A 17 11.57 3.34 -2.29
CA ALA A 17 11.15 2.00 -1.91
C ALA A 17 12.05 1.42 -0.80
N ILE A 18 11.46 0.91 0.29
CA ILE A 18 12.17 0.19 1.37
C ILE A 18 11.79 -1.30 1.28
N ASN A 19 12.80 -2.16 1.12
CA ASN A 19 12.65 -3.62 1.10
C ASN A 19 13.52 -4.24 2.20
N SER A 20 12.91 -5.11 3.00
CA SER A 20 13.57 -6.00 3.96
C SER A 20 13.64 -7.41 3.38
N ALA A 21 14.83 -7.99 3.30
CA ALA A 21 15.00 -9.39 2.93
C ALA A 21 15.22 -10.22 4.21
N ALA A 22 14.28 -11.09 4.59
CA ALA A 22 14.51 -12.08 5.64
C ALA A 22 15.23 -13.33 5.07
N ALA A 23 16.43 -13.57 5.60
CA ALA A 23 17.03 -14.88 5.85
C ALA A 23 17.04 -15.97 4.75
N ARG A 24 17.34 -15.63 3.48
CA ARG A 24 18.06 -16.55 2.56
C ARG A 24 18.61 -15.94 1.27
N CYS A 25 18.82 -14.63 1.18
CA CYS A 25 19.38 -14.03 -0.04
C CYS A 25 20.27 -12.81 0.23
N ARG A 26 21.57 -13.05 0.36
CA ARG A 26 22.63 -12.03 0.20
C ARG A 26 22.78 -11.61 -1.26
N THR A 27 21.76 -11.13 -1.98
CA THR A 27 21.97 -10.58 -3.34
C THR A 27 20.96 -9.49 -3.71
N ARG A 28 21.33 -8.72 -4.75
CA ARG A 28 20.69 -7.55 -5.42
C ARG A 28 19.20 -7.70 -5.82
N ARG A 29 18.46 -8.70 -5.32
CA ARG A 29 17.12 -9.12 -5.78
C ARG A 29 16.01 -8.09 -5.52
N SER A 30 16.00 -7.43 -4.36
CA SER A 30 14.96 -6.46 -4.01
C SER A 30 15.12 -5.09 -4.72
N ARG A 31 16.28 -4.82 -5.37
CA ARG A 31 16.58 -3.56 -6.07
C ARG A 31 15.77 -3.36 -7.34
N LEU A 32 15.65 -4.42 -8.17
CA LEU A 32 15.03 -4.26 -9.48
C LEU A 32 13.52 -4.48 -9.47
N ILE A 33 12.98 -5.18 -8.47
CA ILE A 33 11.53 -5.37 -8.31
C ILE A 33 10.90 -3.98 -8.20
N CYS A 34 11.14 -3.23 -7.13
CA CYS A 34 10.60 -1.86 -6.96
C CYS A 34 10.92 -0.91 -8.13
N ARG A 35 12.14 -0.94 -8.69
CA ARG A 35 12.49 -0.05 -9.82
C ARG A 35 11.74 -0.39 -11.11
N SER A 36 11.52 -1.67 -11.41
CA SER A 36 10.78 -2.09 -12.61
C SER A 36 9.32 -1.64 -12.58
N TRP A 37 8.69 -1.66 -11.39
CA TRP A 37 7.32 -1.16 -11.18
C TRP A 37 7.20 0.34 -11.43
N GLN A 38 8.17 1.11 -10.93
CA GLN A 38 8.18 2.56 -11.02
C GLN A 38 8.50 3.05 -12.44
N ALA A 39 9.34 2.31 -13.17
CA ALA A 39 9.61 2.56 -14.58
C ALA A 39 8.36 2.36 -15.46
N CYS A 40 7.48 1.40 -15.12
CA CYS A 40 6.20 1.19 -15.81
C CYS A 40 5.29 2.43 -15.70
N CYS A 41 5.31 3.12 -14.56
CA CYS A 41 4.55 4.35 -14.33
C CYS A 41 5.21 5.63 -14.90
N ARG A 42 6.32 5.52 -15.66
CA ARG A 42 7.10 6.65 -16.21
C ARG A 42 7.52 7.70 -15.16
N VAL A 43 7.68 7.31 -13.89
CA VAL A 43 8.10 8.24 -12.84
C VAL A 43 9.63 8.39 -12.85
N ARG A 44 10.15 9.63 -12.89
CA ARG A 44 11.59 9.91 -12.80
C ARG A 44 12.00 10.14 -11.34
N GLY A 45 13.25 9.82 -10.97
CA GLY A 45 13.83 10.14 -9.66
C GLY A 45 13.56 9.15 -8.52
N SER A 46 13.52 7.85 -8.81
CA SER A 46 13.40 6.77 -7.82
C SER A 46 14.70 6.47 -7.06
N TRP A 47 14.62 6.46 -5.73
CA TRP A 47 15.70 6.03 -4.84
C TRP A 47 15.25 4.82 -4.02
N SER A 48 16.20 4.02 -3.54
CA SER A 48 15.91 2.84 -2.73
C SER A 48 16.79 2.90 -1.49
N ILE A 49 16.18 2.86 -0.31
CA ILE A 49 16.87 2.77 0.97
C ILE A 49 16.79 1.32 1.43
N PHE A 50 17.95 0.76 1.75
CA PHE A 50 18.05 -0.60 2.26
C PHE A 50 18.21 -0.53 3.77
N ALA A 51 17.29 -1.20 4.45
CA ALA A 51 17.32 -1.34 5.89
C ALA A 51 17.73 -2.78 6.25
N GLY A 52 18.25 -2.97 7.46
CA GLY A 52 18.34 -4.30 8.05
C GLY A 52 16.94 -4.95 8.16
N ASN A 53 16.89 -6.28 8.21
CA ASN A 53 15.63 -7.00 8.37
C ASN A 53 15.21 -7.07 9.85
N THR A 54 15.05 -5.90 10.47
CA THR A 54 14.57 -5.76 11.85
C THR A 54 13.57 -4.62 11.96
N ILE A 55 12.67 -4.69 12.94
CA ILE A 55 11.72 -3.61 13.23
C ILE A 55 12.42 -2.26 13.40
N GLN A 56 13.49 -2.23 14.22
CA GLN A 56 14.28 -1.02 14.45
C GLN A 56 14.88 -0.46 13.16
N SER A 57 15.37 -1.33 12.27
CA SER A 57 15.92 -0.91 10.99
C SER A 57 14.85 -0.31 10.09
N LEU A 58 13.63 -0.87 10.09
CA LEU A 58 12.52 -0.30 9.33
C LEU A 58 12.14 1.09 9.85
N VAL A 59 11.94 1.23 11.17
CA VAL A 59 11.65 2.53 11.81
C VAL A 59 12.73 3.56 11.46
N GLY A 60 13.99 3.19 11.62
CA GLY A 60 15.13 4.06 11.31
C GLY A 60 15.19 4.46 9.83
N ALA A 61 14.91 3.54 8.91
CA ALA A 61 14.93 3.82 7.48
C ALA A 61 13.80 4.76 7.04
N ILE A 62 12.59 4.60 7.58
CA ILE A 62 11.48 5.53 7.31
C ILE A 62 11.80 6.89 7.92
N ASN A 63 12.30 6.93 9.16
CA ASN A 63 12.69 8.18 9.81
C ASN A 63 13.76 8.93 9.00
N GLN A 64 14.81 8.24 8.57
CA GLN A 64 15.85 8.82 7.72
C GLN A 64 15.26 9.33 6.40
N ALA A 65 14.34 8.58 5.78
CA ALA A 65 13.73 8.94 4.52
C ALA A 65 12.91 10.24 4.60
N ILE A 66 12.02 10.35 5.59
CA ILE A 66 11.12 11.50 5.69
C ILE A 66 11.87 12.80 6.00
N PHE A 67 13.04 12.72 6.66
CA PHE A 67 13.92 13.85 6.95
C PHE A 67 15.07 14.02 5.94
N ASP A 68 15.08 13.28 4.82
CA ASP A 68 16.12 13.41 3.80
C ASP A 68 16.00 14.77 3.07
N ALA A 69 16.81 15.73 3.48
CA ALA A 69 16.85 17.08 2.88
C ALA A 69 17.45 17.11 1.47
N VAL A 70 18.18 16.07 1.06
CA VAL A 70 18.80 15.96 -0.28
C VAL A 70 17.77 15.45 -1.26
N ASN A 71 17.20 14.27 -0.98
CA ASN A 71 16.26 13.64 -1.88
C ASN A 71 14.82 14.09 -1.67
N ARG A 72 14.41 14.54 -0.48
CA ARG A 72 13.06 15.07 -0.16
C ARG A 72 11.92 14.22 -0.74
N PRO A 73 11.77 12.97 -0.28
CA PRO A 73 10.78 12.08 -0.87
C PRO A 73 9.35 12.48 -0.52
N GLN A 74 8.47 12.43 -1.52
CA GLN A 74 7.04 12.77 -1.37
C GLN A 74 6.17 11.54 -1.09
N VAL A 75 6.65 10.37 -1.52
CA VAL A 75 5.92 9.09 -1.44
C VAL A 75 6.94 8.00 -1.14
N LEU A 76 6.68 7.20 -0.10
CA LEU A 76 7.47 6.03 0.28
C LEU A 76 6.62 4.77 0.09
N SER A 77 7.15 3.80 -0.64
CA SER A 77 6.57 2.47 -0.77
C SER A 77 7.34 1.49 0.11
N VAL A 78 6.62 0.72 0.94
CA VAL A 78 7.22 -0.28 1.81
C VAL A 78 6.54 -1.63 1.58
N SER A 79 7.31 -2.61 1.14
CA SER A 79 6.84 -3.99 0.94
C SER A 79 7.41 -4.90 2.04
N TRP A 80 7.16 -4.51 3.30
CA TRP A 80 7.53 -5.29 4.47
C TRP A 80 6.61 -5.02 5.65
N GLY A 81 6.34 -6.07 6.40
CA GLY A 81 5.59 -6.05 7.64
C GLY A 81 5.54 -7.45 8.22
N SER A 82 4.77 -7.61 9.28
CA SER A 82 4.39 -8.89 9.85
C SER A 82 3.09 -8.72 10.63
N ALA A 83 2.48 -9.82 11.08
CA ALA A 83 1.30 -9.76 11.94
C ALA A 83 1.48 -8.78 13.11
N GLU A 84 0.48 -7.94 13.35
CA GLU A 84 0.47 -6.88 14.36
C GLU A 84 0.82 -7.40 15.77
N MET A 85 0.42 -8.64 16.09
CA MET A 85 0.72 -9.30 17.36
C MET A 85 2.22 -9.46 17.64
N PHE A 86 3.08 -9.50 16.61
CA PHE A 86 4.53 -9.62 16.78
C PHE A 86 5.22 -8.31 17.12
N TRP A 87 4.48 -7.20 17.11
CA TRP A 87 5.02 -5.89 17.42
C TRP A 87 4.70 -5.52 18.88
N SER A 88 5.75 -5.35 19.68
CA SER A 88 5.61 -4.80 21.03
C SER A 88 4.92 -3.44 20.98
N ALA A 89 4.27 -3.04 22.09
CA ALA A 89 3.65 -1.72 22.19
C ALA A 89 4.66 -0.60 21.88
N SER A 90 5.87 -0.67 22.44
CA SER A 90 6.94 0.30 22.17
C SER A 90 7.37 0.37 20.70
N ALA A 91 7.42 -0.77 20.01
CA ALA A 91 7.74 -0.83 18.59
C ALA A 91 6.62 -0.22 17.73
N ARG A 92 5.36 -0.49 18.09
CA ARG A 92 4.20 0.13 17.45
C ARG A 92 4.21 1.63 17.68
N ASP A 93 4.45 2.11 18.89
CA ASP A 93 4.51 3.53 19.22
C ASP A 93 5.62 4.26 18.46
N ALA A 94 6.81 3.65 18.37
CA ALA A 94 7.92 4.23 17.60
C ALA A 94 7.58 4.36 16.12
N MET A 95 7.02 3.31 15.51
CA MET A 95 6.57 3.36 14.11
C MET A 95 5.44 4.37 13.90
N GLN A 96 4.45 4.40 14.81
CA GLN A 96 3.36 5.38 14.79
C GLN A 96 3.87 6.82 14.85
N GLY A 97 4.88 7.09 15.69
CA GLY A 97 5.53 8.39 15.78
C GLY A 97 6.13 8.82 14.45
N VAL A 98 6.93 7.95 13.82
CA VAL A 98 7.56 8.23 12.52
C VAL A 98 6.51 8.42 11.41
N LEU A 99 5.44 7.63 11.38
CA LEU A 99 4.37 7.79 10.40
C LEU A 99 3.53 9.06 10.63
N ALA A 100 3.34 9.47 11.89
CA ALA A 100 2.74 10.76 12.22
C ALA A 100 3.61 11.93 11.76
N ASP A 101 4.93 11.83 11.88
CA ASP A 101 5.87 12.82 11.34
C ASP A 101 5.85 12.84 9.81
N ALA A 102 5.78 11.68 9.16
CA ALA A 102 5.62 11.60 7.70
C ALA A 102 4.37 12.38 7.24
N LYS A 103 3.25 12.22 7.94
CA LYS A 103 2.02 13.00 7.71
C LYS A 103 2.26 14.51 7.86
N ARG A 104 2.95 14.96 8.92
CA ARG A 104 3.26 16.39 9.14
C ARG A 104 4.19 16.97 8.06
N LEU A 105 5.07 16.13 7.52
CA LEU A 105 6.02 16.51 6.47
C LEU A 105 5.45 16.35 5.05
N ASN A 106 4.14 16.08 4.91
CA ASN A 106 3.47 15.83 3.64
C ASN A 106 4.11 14.70 2.82
N VAL A 107 4.54 13.63 3.50
CA VAL A 107 5.05 12.40 2.87
C VAL A 107 3.99 11.30 2.99
N THR A 108 3.56 10.75 1.86
CA THR A 108 2.68 9.57 1.85
C THR A 108 3.50 8.31 2.10
N VAL A 109 3.09 7.45 3.03
CA VAL A 109 3.75 6.16 3.29
C VAL A 109 2.76 5.03 3.04
N LEU A 110 3.12 4.14 2.12
CA LEU A 110 2.29 3.02 1.70
C LEU A 110 2.91 1.70 2.15
N PHE A 111 2.06 0.77 2.59
CA PHE A 111 2.49 -0.56 2.99
C PHE A 111 1.68 -1.63 2.27
N ALA A 112 2.36 -2.69 1.83
CA ALA A 112 1.72 -3.93 1.41
C ALA A 112 0.91 -4.52 2.58
N ALA A 113 -0.31 -4.98 2.32
CA ALA A 113 -1.22 -5.48 3.36
C ALA A 113 -0.90 -6.90 3.85
N GLY A 114 -0.01 -7.63 3.15
CA GLY A 114 0.33 -9.03 3.42
C GLY A 114 -0.15 -9.96 2.30
N ASP A 115 0.49 -11.11 2.19
CA ASP A 115 0.31 -12.08 1.09
C ASP A 115 -0.18 -13.46 1.60
N GLU A 116 -0.50 -13.53 2.90
CA GLU A 116 -0.85 -14.73 3.65
C GLU A 116 -2.29 -14.70 4.16
N LEU A 117 -3.21 -14.18 3.33
CA LEU A 117 -4.66 -14.17 3.60
C LEU A 117 -4.99 -13.48 4.95
N ALA A 118 -6.16 -13.77 5.52
CA ALA A 118 -6.61 -13.13 6.75
C ALA A 118 -5.80 -13.49 8.00
N THR A 119 -5.04 -14.58 8.01
CA THR A 119 -4.32 -15.05 9.22
C THR A 119 -2.88 -14.54 9.28
N GLY A 120 -2.40 -13.82 8.27
CA GLY A 120 -1.01 -13.33 8.24
C GLY A 120 0.02 -14.47 8.30
N GLY A 121 -0.35 -15.66 7.84
CA GLY A 121 0.51 -16.86 7.80
C GLY A 121 0.58 -17.65 9.10
N LEU A 122 -0.24 -17.29 10.10
CA LEU A 122 -0.32 -17.97 11.38
C LEU A 122 -1.35 -19.12 11.35
N THR A 123 -1.09 -20.14 12.15
CA THR A 123 -1.97 -21.33 12.32
C THR A 123 -2.57 -21.38 13.73
N ASP A 124 -2.68 -20.25 14.41
CA ASP A 124 -3.22 -20.13 15.77
C ASP A 124 -4.75 -20.01 15.80
N GLY A 125 -5.41 -20.08 14.64
CA GLY A 125 -6.86 -20.02 14.51
C GLY A 125 -7.44 -18.61 14.57
N ASN A 126 -6.62 -17.56 14.45
CA ASN A 126 -7.05 -16.16 14.48
C ASN A 126 -6.73 -15.42 13.19
N ALA A 127 -7.49 -14.36 12.89
CA ALA A 127 -7.14 -13.42 11.84
C ALA A 127 -6.10 -12.41 12.35
N HIS A 128 -5.12 -12.06 11.53
CA HIS A 128 -4.04 -11.14 11.87
C HIS A 128 -3.77 -10.18 10.73
N VAL A 129 -4.04 -8.89 10.95
CA VAL A 129 -3.61 -7.84 10.02
C VAL A 129 -2.11 -7.58 10.17
N TRP A 130 -1.46 -7.17 9.09
CA TRP A 130 -0.05 -6.80 9.11
C TRP A 130 0.17 -5.38 9.63
N PHE A 131 1.21 -5.20 10.45
CA PHE A 131 1.76 -3.89 10.81
C PHE A 131 3.12 -3.71 10.11
N PRO A 132 3.45 -2.52 9.57
CA PRO A 132 2.77 -1.23 9.76
C PRO A 132 1.53 -0.94 8.91
N ALA A 133 1.09 -1.86 8.04
CA ALA A 133 -0.07 -1.63 7.19
C ALA A 133 -1.36 -1.31 7.98
N SER A 134 -1.52 -1.85 9.19
CA SER A 134 -2.64 -1.55 10.09
C SER A 134 -2.53 -0.19 10.80
N SER A 135 -1.42 0.54 10.66
CA SER A 135 -1.32 1.91 11.16
C SER A 135 -2.42 2.81 10.56
N PRO A 136 -3.09 3.64 11.37
CA PRO A 136 -3.99 4.69 10.89
C PRO A 136 -3.32 5.76 10.02
N TYR A 137 -1.98 5.86 10.07
CA TYR A 137 -1.19 6.82 9.28
C TYR A 137 -0.62 6.22 7.99
N ALA A 138 -0.71 4.89 7.82
CA ALA A 138 -0.32 4.19 6.62
C ALA A 138 -1.45 4.15 5.59
N LEU A 139 -1.11 4.19 4.30
CA LEU A 139 -2.00 3.72 3.25
C LEU A 139 -1.75 2.22 3.02
N SER A 140 -2.69 1.39 3.43
CA SER A 140 -2.61 -0.06 3.29
C SER A 140 -3.09 -0.54 1.93
N CYS A 141 -2.26 -1.35 1.27
CA CYS A 141 -2.41 -1.79 -0.11
C CYS A 141 -2.69 -3.29 -0.19
N GLY A 142 -3.95 -3.66 -0.44
CA GLY A 142 -4.41 -5.04 -0.64
C GLY A 142 -4.36 -5.52 -2.09
N GLY A 143 -4.80 -6.74 -2.31
CA GLY A 143 -4.63 -7.49 -3.55
C GLY A 143 -5.92 -7.98 -4.16
N THR A 144 -5.95 -8.00 -5.49
CA THR A 144 -7.06 -8.50 -6.30
C THR A 144 -6.56 -9.43 -7.39
N GLN A 145 -7.46 -10.24 -7.92
CA GLN A 145 -7.19 -11.17 -8.99
C GLN A 145 -8.02 -10.80 -10.21
N PRO A 146 -7.39 -10.20 -11.23
CA PRO A 146 -8.04 -9.97 -12.51
C PRO A 146 -8.45 -11.29 -13.15
N ALA A 147 -9.61 -11.35 -13.77
CA ALA A 147 -9.98 -12.50 -14.58
C ALA A 147 -9.00 -12.69 -15.76
N THR A 148 -8.75 -13.94 -16.14
CA THR A 148 -7.97 -14.29 -17.32
C THR A 148 -8.83 -14.10 -18.57
N ALA A 149 -8.45 -13.14 -19.41
CA ALA A 149 -8.96 -12.83 -20.76
C ALA A 149 -10.50 -12.84 -20.95
N GLY A 150 -11.11 -11.65 -21.02
CA GLY A 150 -12.44 -11.44 -21.59
C GLY A 150 -13.55 -11.08 -20.61
N LEU A 151 -13.29 -11.22 -19.30
CA LEU A 151 -14.18 -10.69 -18.26
C LEU A 151 -13.54 -9.43 -17.67
N ASN A 152 -14.27 -8.30 -17.67
CA ASN A 152 -13.91 -7.10 -16.91
C ASN A 152 -14.12 -7.30 -15.39
N GLU A 153 -13.99 -8.55 -14.94
CA GLU A 153 -14.29 -8.98 -13.60
C GLU A 153 -12.97 -9.19 -12.86
N GLU A 154 -12.92 -8.70 -11.64
CA GLU A 154 -11.79 -8.83 -10.76
C GLU A 154 -12.34 -9.19 -9.39
N VAL A 155 -11.74 -10.19 -8.77
CA VAL A 155 -12.18 -10.76 -7.51
C VAL A 155 -11.10 -10.54 -6.44
N VAL A 156 -11.41 -10.87 -5.19
CA VAL A 156 -10.40 -10.91 -4.14
C VAL A 156 -9.26 -11.85 -4.56
N TRP A 157 -8.01 -11.42 -4.37
CA TRP A 157 -6.86 -12.32 -4.60
C TRP A 157 -6.80 -13.39 -3.53
N ASN A 158 -7.06 -14.64 -3.92
CA ASN A 158 -6.94 -15.83 -3.09
C ASN A 158 -6.65 -17.05 -3.97
N GLU A 159 -5.42 -17.57 -3.86
CA GLU A 159 -4.92 -18.72 -4.62
C GLU A 159 -4.74 -19.96 -3.71
N GLY A 160 -5.53 -20.08 -2.63
CA GLY A 160 -5.61 -21.28 -1.78
C GLY A 160 -4.42 -21.51 -0.84
N GLY A 161 -3.60 -20.49 -0.63
CA GLY A 161 -2.41 -20.53 0.24
C GLY A 161 -1.59 -19.24 0.21
N THR A 162 -1.78 -18.43 -0.83
CA THR A 162 -1.40 -17.03 -0.89
C THR A 162 -2.59 -16.20 -1.31
N GLY A 163 -2.65 -14.96 -0.85
CA GLY A 163 -3.76 -14.07 -1.14
C GLY A 163 -3.69 -12.80 -0.31
N THR A 164 -4.60 -11.87 -0.57
CA THR A 164 -4.54 -10.56 0.08
C THR A 164 -4.71 -10.66 1.59
N GLY A 165 -3.76 -10.05 2.30
CA GLY A 165 -3.96 -9.66 3.70
C GLY A 165 -5.11 -8.67 3.83
N GLY A 166 -5.75 -8.68 4.99
CA GLY A 166 -6.89 -7.81 5.27
C GLY A 166 -7.70 -8.31 6.46
N GLY A 167 -8.34 -7.38 7.16
CA GLY A 167 -9.07 -7.67 8.39
C GLY A 167 -9.31 -6.43 9.23
N ILE A 168 -9.55 -6.66 10.52
CA ILE A 168 -9.71 -5.62 11.53
C ILE A 168 -8.51 -5.68 12.46
N SER A 169 -7.86 -4.55 12.71
CA SER A 169 -6.73 -4.45 13.67
C SER A 169 -7.17 -4.85 15.07
N ASP A 170 -6.27 -5.44 15.86
CA ASP A 170 -6.48 -5.75 17.28
C ASP A 170 -6.14 -4.56 18.18
N VAL A 171 -5.40 -3.59 17.63
CA VAL A 171 -4.80 -2.48 18.40
C VAL A 171 -5.48 -1.15 18.11
N PHE A 172 -5.64 -0.80 16.83
CA PHE A 172 -5.90 0.59 16.46
C PHE A 172 -7.40 0.88 16.41
N PRO A 173 -7.88 1.95 17.07
CA PRO A 173 -9.28 2.34 16.99
C PRO A 173 -9.65 2.76 15.55
N VAL A 174 -10.96 2.79 15.25
CA VAL A 174 -11.46 3.27 13.96
C VAL A 174 -10.99 4.72 13.74
N PRO A 175 -10.19 4.99 12.69
CA PRO A 175 -9.77 6.35 12.41
C PRO A 175 -10.92 7.18 11.84
N ALA A 176 -10.83 8.51 11.98
CA ALA A 176 -11.88 9.44 11.53
C ALA A 176 -12.24 9.31 10.04
N TYR A 177 -11.31 8.89 9.17
CA TYR A 177 -11.60 8.67 7.76
C TYR A 177 -12.36 7.36 7.47
N GLN A 178 -12.47 6.45 8.45
CA GLN A 178 -13.28 5.22 8.37
C GLN A 178 -14.56 5.28 9.22
N SER A 179 -14.73 6.29 10.08
CA SER A 179 -15.83 6.31 11.07
C SER A 179 -17.24 6.36 10.46
N GLY A 180 -17.37 6.82 9.21
CA GLY A 180 -18.65 6.83 8.48
C GLY A 180 -18.97 5.53 7.75
N LEU A 181 -18.13 4.49 7.85
CA LEU A 181 -18.30 3.22 7.16
C LEU A 181 -18.94 2.17 8.07
N ALA A 182 -19.70 1.27 7.45
CA ALA A 182 -20.13 0.03 8.10
C ALA A 182 -18.97 -0.99 8.06
N LEU A 183 -18.00 -0.85 8.97
CA LEU A 183 -16.91 -1.80 9.11
C LEU A 183 -17.43 -3.14 9.68
N PRO A 184 -16.99 -4.29 9.16
CA PRO A 184 -17.31 -5.58 9.77
C PRO A 184 -16.66 -5.68 11.16
N PRO A 185 -17.26 -6.41 12.11
CA PRO A 185 -16.62 -6.72 13.37
C PRO A 185 -15.43 -7.67 13.15
N SER A 186 -14.45 -7.63 14.04
CA SER A 186 -13.35 -8.59 14.07
C SER A 186 -13.86 -10.01 14.24
N VAL A 187 -13.35 -10.93 13.42
CA VAL A 187 -13.65 -12.39 13.53
C VAL A 187 -12.98 -13.07 14.73
N ASN A 188 -12.18 -12.33 15.50
CA ASN A 188 -11.53 -12.82 16.71
C ASN A 188 -12.34 -12.50 17.96
N ASP A 189 -12.76 -11.23 18.14
CA ASP A 189 -13.38 -10.73 19.38
C ASP A 189 -14.66 -9.91 19.17
N GLY A 190 -15.13 -9.74 17.92
CA GLY A 190 -16.34 -9.00 17.59
C GLY A 190 -16.19 -7.47 17.64
N ALA A 191 -15.02 -6.93 17.96
CA ALA A 191 -14.83 -5.50 18.08
C ALA A 191 -14.67 -4.80 16.72
N VAL A 192 -15.05 -3.52 16.66
CA VAL A 192 -14.90 -2.68 15.47
C VAL A 192 -13.73 -1.73 15.67
N ARG A 193 -12.70 -1.88 14.84
CA ARG A 193 -11.40 -1.19 14.91
C ARG A 193 -10.91 -0.85 13.50
N ARG A 194 -9.70 -0.29 13.35
CA ARG A 194 -9.11 0.07 12.05
C ARG A 194 -9.21 -1.10 11.07
N GLY A 195 -9.96 -0.91 9.98
CA GLY A 195 -10.14 -1.90 8.94
C GLY A 195 -9.01 -1.84 7.92
N VAL A 196 -8.50 -2.97 7.44
CA VAL A 196 -7.39 -3.14 6.50
C VAL A 196 -7.85 -4.03 5.34
N PRO A 197 -7.44 -3.79 4.08
CA PRO A 197 -6.63 -2.68 3.57
C PRO A 197 -7.44 -1.40 3.31
N ASP A 198 -6.79 -0.33 2.88
CA ASP A 198 -7.46 0.91 2.46
C ASP A 198 -7.86 0.86 0.99
N VAL A 199 -6.98 0.32 0.14
CA VAL A 199 -7.14 0.24 -1.31
C VAL A 199 -6.57 -1.07 -1.85
N ALA A 200 -6.88 -1.42 -3.09
CA ALA A 200 -6.33 -2.61 -3.73
C ALA A 200 -5.88 -2.36 -5.18
N ALA A 201 -5.13 -3.31 -5.73
CA ALA A 201 -4.88 -3.48 -7.16
C ALA A 201 -4.51 -4.94 -7.43
N ALA A 202 -4.26 -5.30 -8.70
CA ALA A 202 -3.92 -6.66 -9.07
C ALA A 202 -2.72 -7.16 -8.25
N ALA A 203 -2.79 -8.39 -7.74
CA ALA A 203 -1.74 -9.01 -6.93
C ALA A 203 -1.54 -10.49 -7.25
N ALA A 204 -2.48 -11.13 -7.95
CA ALA A 204 -2.41 -12.55 -8.29
C ALA A 204 -1.23 -12.92 -9.20
N GLY A 205 -0.75 -14.16 -9.06
CA GLY A 205 0.31 -14.74 -9.89
C GLY A 205 -0.05 -14.85 -11.37
N THR A 206 -1.34 -14.86 -11.68
CA THR A 206 -1.87 -14.90 -13.05
C THR A 206 -2.86 -13.73 -13.28
N PRO A 207 -2.61 -12.84 -14.26
CA PRO A 207 -1.49 -12.85 -15.20
C PRO A 207 -0.14 -12.49 -14.53
N GLY A 208 -0.18 -12.00 -13.30
CA GLY A 208 1.00 -11.50 -12.59
C GLY A 208 1.64 -10.34 -13.33
N TYR A 209 2.80 -9.95 -12.83
CA TYR A 209 3.50 -8.79 -13.34
C TYR A 209 4.88 -9.13 -13.83
N ARG A 210 5.12 -8.71 -15.07
CA ARG A 210 6.39 -8.93 -15.74
C ARG A 210 7.41 -7.90 -15.29
N ILE A 211 8.44 -8.37 -14.59
CA ILE A 211 9.57 -7.57 -14.14
C ILE A 211 10.88 -8.07 -14.74
N VAL A 212 11.91 -7.21 -14.74
CA VAL A 212 13.27 -7.60 -15.10
C VAL A 212 14.13 -7.59 -13.85
N LEU A 213 14.63 -8.75 -13.43
CA LEU A 213 15.50 -8.90 -12.28
C LEU A 213 16.84 -9.50 -12.68
N ASN A 214 17.93 -8.75 -12.44
CA ASN A 214 19.29 -9.13 -12.81
C ASN A 214 19.43 -9.51 -14.31
N GLY A 215 18.72 -8.81 -15.18
CA GLY A 215 18.71 -9.08 -16.63
C GLY A 215 17.72 -10.14 -17.08
N SER A 216 17.12 -10.89 -16.16
CA SER A 216 16.13 -11.93 -16.49
C SER A 216 14.70 -11.43 -16.32
N VAL A 217 13.84 -11.77 -17.29
CA VAL A 217 12.40 -11.54 -17.19
C VAL A 217 11.80 -12.54 -16.22
N MET A 218 10.97 -12.07 -15.29
CA MET A 218 10.26 -12.90 -14.33
C MET A 218 8.82 -12.40 -14.16
N ILE A 219 7.91 -13.29 -13.76
CA ILE A 219 6.58 -12.90 -13.28
C ILE A 219 6.63 -12.81 -11.75
N LYS A 220 6.02 -11.75 -11.21
CA LYS A 220 5.85 -11.51 -9.77
C LYS A 220 4.44 -11.08 -9.43
N ASP A 221 4.10 -11.29 -8.16
CA ASP A 221 2.79 -11.17 -7.55
C ASP A 221 2.94 -10.54 -6.15
N GLY A 222 1.83 -10.51 -5.41
CA GLY A 222 1.78 -10.02 -4.04
C GLY A 222 1.28 -8.59 -3.92
N THR A 223 0.75 -8.26 -2.75
CA THR A 223 0.52 -6.88 -2.31
C THR A 223 1.83 -6.06 -2.30
N SER A 224 2.97 -6.75 -2.27
CA SER A 224 4.30 -6.21 -2.52
C SER A 224 4.45 -5.50 -3.87
N ALA A 225 3.67 -5.88 -4.89
CA ALA A 225 3.57 -5.20 -6.18
C ALA A 225 2.58 -4.02 -6.17
N VAL A 226 1.56 -4.11 -5.31
CA VAL A 226 0.49 -3.11 -5.21
C VAL A 226 0.96 -1.82 -4.55
N ALA A 227 1.73 -1.91 -3.46
CA ALA A 227 2.29 -0.73 -2.79
C ALA A 227 3.11 0.17 -3.74
N PRO A 228 4.07 -0.33 -4.54
CA PRO A 228 4.80 0.52 -5.48
C PRO A 228 3.96 0.98 -6.68
N LEU A 229 2.93 0.22 -7.10
CA LEU A 229 1.99 0.66 -8.13
C LEU A 229 1.21 1.90 -7.66
N TRP A 230 0.65 1.84 -6.45
CA TRP A 230 -0.05 2.97 -5.83
C TRP A 230 0.88 4.16 -5.56
N ALA A 231 2.12 3.88 -5.15
CA ALA A 231 3.12 4.94 -4.98
C ALA A 231 3.41 5.67 -6.30
N GLY A 232 3.43 4.95 -7.43
CA GLY A 232 3.51 5.52 -8.77
C GLY A 232 2.32 6.42 -9.10
N LEU A 233 1.10 5.95 -8.83
CA LEU A 233 -0.13 6.71 -9.07
C LEU A 233 -0.15 8.04 -8.29
N ILE A 234 0.20 8.01 -6.99
CA ILE A 234 0.26 9.20 -6.15
C ILE A 234 1.38 10.14 -6.62
N ALA A 235 2.53 9.61 -7.03
CA ALA A 235 3.60 10.44 -7.57
C ALA A 235 3.21 11.14 -8.88
N ILE A 236 2.41 10.48 -9.74
CA ILE A 236 1.84 11.12 -10.93
C ILE A 236 0.89 12.24 -10.54
N ALA A 237 0.04 12.04 -9.53
CA ALA A 237 -0.83 13.11 -9.01
C ALA A 237 -0.04 14.29 -8.44
N ASN A 238 1.03 14.02 -7.67
CA ASN A 238 1.93 15.05 -7.12
C ASN A 238 2.68 15.83 -8.21
N ALA A 239 2.91 15.24 -9.39
CA ALA A 239 3.58 15.90 -10.51
C ALA A 239 2.85 17.16 -11.01
N GLY A 240 1.53 17.13 -10.94
CA GLY A 240 0.67 18.22 -11.38
C GLY A 240 0.48 19.30 -10.31
N ARG A 241 1.19 19.23 -9.18
CA ARG A 241 0.95 20.07 -8.00
C ARG A 241 2.21 20.80 -7.58
N ASP A 242 2.03 21.97 -6.96
CA ASP A 242 3.12 22.74 -6.35
C ASP A 242 3.58 22.12 -5.03
N LEU A 243 2.66 21.46 -4.31
CA LEU A 243 2.93 20.78 -3.04
C LEU A 243 2.40 19.34 -3.03
N PRO A 244 3.14 18.39 -2.42
CA PRO A 244 2.70 17.00 -2.30
C PRO A 244 1.37 16.91 -1.57
N ILE A 245 0.56 15.91 -1.92
CA ILE A 245 -0.74 15.66 -1.25
C ILE A 245 -0.52 15.25 0.22
N GLY A 246 0.58 14.55 0.53
CA GLY A 246 0.88 14.08 1.88
C GLY A 246 -0.04 12.95 2.32
N PHE A 247 -0.81 13.16 3.38
CA PHE A 247 -1.68 12.10 3.91
C PHE A 247 -2.95 11.94 3.07
N VAL A 248 -2.99 10.86 2.26
CA VAL A 248 -4.04 10.67 1.25
C VAL A 248 -5.31 9.98 1.76
N ASN A 249 -5.27 9.22 2.88
CA ASN A 249 -6.39 8.35 3.26
C ASN A 249 -7.72 9.12 3.35
N SER A 250 -7.77 10.24 4.08
CA SER A 250 -9.01 11.03 4.21
C SER A 250 -9.61 11.43 2.86
N ALA A 251 -8.77 11.80 1.89
CA ALA A 251 -9.24 12.17 0.57
C ALA A 251 -9.75 10.95 -0.22
N LEU A 252 -9.08 9.80 -0.12
CA LEU A 252 -9.52 8.56 -0.78
C LEU A 252 -10.89 8.11 -0.25
N TYR A 253 -11.07 8.08 1.07
CA TYR A 253 -12.33 7.69 1.70
C TYR A 253 -13.48 8.66 1.39
N SER A 254 -13.18 9.96 1.25
CA SER A 254 -14.17 10.96 0.83
C SER A 254 -14.57 10.85 -0.65
N ASN A 255 -13.83 10.05 -1.44
CA ASN A 255 -14.02 9.90 -2.89
C ASN A 255 -14.19 8.43 -3.30
N ALA A 256 -14.90 7.63 -2.50
CA ALA A 256 -15.10 6.20 -2.73
C ALA A 256 -15.69 5.86 -4.13
N ALA A 257 -16.43 6.78 -4.75
CA ALA A 257 -16.96 6.62 -6.12
C ALA A 257 -15.87 6.52 -7.22
N LEU A 258 -14.63 6.92 -6.91
CA LEU A 258 -13.47 6.82 -7.81
C LEU A 258 -12.85 5.42 -7.82
N PHE A 259 -13.48 4.45 -7.17
CA PHE A 259 -13.00 3.09 -7.10
C PHE A 259 -14.00 2.14 -7.75
N ARG A 260 -13.49 1.15 -8.46
CA ARG A 260 -14.25 -0.05 -8.82
C ARG A 260 -14.24 -0.98 -7.62
N GLN A 261 -15.44 -1.24 -7.10
CA GLN A 261 -15.63 -2.14 -5.97
C GLN A 261 -15.35 -3.59 -6.37
N ILE A 262 -14.78 -4.35 -5.45
CA ILE A 262 -14.57 -5.78 -5.59
C ILE A 262 -15.53 -6.46 -4.64
N GLU A 263 -16.56 -7.09 -5.19
CA GLU A 263 -17.71 -7.59 -4.43
C GLU A 263 -17.72 -9.13 -4.32
N HIS A 264 -16.76 -9.80 -4.94
CA HIS A 264 -16.71 -11.27 -5.03
C HIS A 264 -15.36 -11.82 -4.56
N GLY A 265 -15.41 -12.97 -3.87
CA GLY A 265 -14.26 -13.64 -3.30
C GLY A 265 -14.11 -13.35 -1.79
N ASN A 266 -13.04 -13.91 -1.21
CA ASN A 266 -12.75 -13.82 0.22
C ASN A 266 -11.25 -13.98 0.45
N ASN A 267 -10.78 -13.56 1.63
CA ASN A 267 -9.41 -13.83 2.08
C ASN A 267 -9.37 -14.89 3.18
N ARG A 268 -10.29 -15.86 3.16
CA ARG A 268 -10.42 -16.87 4.20
C ARG A 268 -9.37 -17.96 4.06
N VAL A 269 -8.91 -18.44 5.21
CA VAL A 269 -8.14 -19.68 5.36
C VAL A 269 -8.61 -20.37 6.64
N ASP A 270 -8.85 -21.69 6.56
CA ASP A 270 -9.35 -22.50 7.68
C ASP A 270 -10.60 -21.91 8.39
N GLY A 271 -11.51 -21.31 7.62
CA GLY A 271 -12.74 -20.68 8.11
C GLY A 271 -12.57 -19.29 8.72
N LYS A 272 -11.34 -18.79 8.87
CA LYS A 272 -11.04 -17.45 9.40
C LYS A 272 -10.77 -16.46 8.28
N GLY A 273 -11.38 -15.28 8.37
CA GLY A 273 -11.24 -14.19 7.41
C GLY A 273 -12.55 -13.54 7.04
N TYR A 274 -12.56 -12.82 5.93
CA TYR A 274 -13.64 -11.94 5.54
C TYR A 274 -14.05 -12.20 4.09
N ASP A 275 -15.31 -11.92 3.78
CA ASP A 275 -15.82 -11.94 2.42
C ASP A 275 -15.82 -10.52 1.85
N ALA A 276 -15.61 -10.42 0.53
CA ALA A 276 -15.88 -9.19 -0.18
C ALA A 276 -17.39 -8.94 -0.32
N GLY A 277 -17.75 -7.68 -0.51
CA GLY A 277 -19.13 -7.24 -0.65
C GLY A 277 -19.21 -5.78 -1.08
N ARG A 278 -20.43 -5.25 -1.15
CA ARG A 278 -20.69 -3.88 -1.57
C ARG A 278 -20.05 -2.87 -0.62
N GLY A 279 -19.35 -1.90 -1.18
CA GLY A 279 -18.66 -0.86 -0.42
C GLY A 279 -17.33 -1.35 0.14
N TRP A 280 -16.81 -0.62 1.13
CA TRP A 280 -15.54 -0.99 1.76
C TRP A 280 -15.63 -2.40 2.36
N ASN A 281 -14.63 -3.23 2.10
CA ASN A 281 -14.54 -4.56 2.69
C ASN A 281 -13.12 -4.89 3.17
N ALA A 282 -13.01 -5.80 4.14
CA ALA A 282 -11.76 -6.19 4.77
C ALA A 282 -10.87 -7.12 3.92
N CYS A 283 -11.13 -7.20 2.60
CA CYS A 283 -10.25 -7.86 1.63
C CYS A 283 -9.55 -6.84 0.72
N THR A 284 -10.29 -5.86 0.21
CA THR A 284 -9.85 -4.95 -0.87
C THR A 284 -10.04 -3.48 -0.57
N GLY A 285 -10.55 -3.15 0.62
CA GLY A 285 -10.76 -1.79 1.08
C GLY A 285 -11.78 -1.07 0.20
N LEU A 286 -11.43 0.14 -0.24
CA LEU A 286 -12.22 0.92 -1.21
C LEU A 286 -12.28 0.27 -2.60
N GLY A 287 -11.43 -0.72 -2.89
CA GLY A 287 -11.34 -1.39 -4.19
C GLY A 287 -10.19 -0.88 -5.07
N VAL A 288 -10.36 -1.02 -6.38
CA VAL A 288 -9.34 -0.72 -7.39
C VAL A 288 -9.57 0.67 -7.99
N PRO A 289 -8.54 1.52 -8.12
CA PRO A 289 -8.75 2.91 -8.51
C PRO A 289 -9.13 3.04 -9.98
N LYS A 290 -10.07 3.95 -10.28
CA LYS A 290 -10.25 4.48 -11.64
C LYS A 290 -9.09 5.43 -11.93
N GLY A 291 -7.98 4.89 -12.43
CA GLY A 291 -6.66 5.52 -12.36
C GLY A 291 -6.59 7.00 -12.78
N ALA A 292 -7.08 7.35 -13.97
CA ALA A 292 -7.04 8.72 -14.48
C ALA A 292 -7.92 9.67 -13.64
N ASP A 293 -9.14 9.25 -13.31
CA ASP A 293 -10.09 10.02 -12.52
C ASP A 293 -9.56 10.28 -11.11
N LEU A 294 -8.95 9.25 -10.50
CA LEU A 294 -8.35 9.37 -9.17
C LEU A 294 -7.15 10.31 -9.18
N VAL A 295 -6.26 10.20 -10.18
CA VAL A 295 -5.12 11.13 -10.32
C VAL A 295 -5.59 12.56 -10.46
N ALA A 296 -6.63 12.81 -11.27
CA ALA A 296 -7.21 14.14 -11.43
C ALA A 296 -7.81 14.67 -10.12
N ALA A 297 -8.58 13.85 -9.41
CA ALA A 297 -9.19 14.22 -8.14
C ALA A 297 -8.13 14.51 -7.06
N LEU A 298 -7.12 13.65 -6.92
CA LEU A 298 -5.99 13.86 -6.01
C LEU A 298 -5.20 15.13 -6.39
N GLY A 299 -5.05 15.40 -7.69
CA GLY A 299 -4.45 16.61 -8.22
C GLY A 299 -5.20 17.89 -7.84
N ALA A 300 -6.51 17.81 -7.62
CA ALA A 300 -7.37 18.95 -7.31
C ALA A 300 -7.57 19.22 -5.80
N ILE A 301 -7.08 18.35 -4.91
CA ILE A 301 -7.21 18.56 -3.46
C ILE A 301 -6.51 19.88 -3.08
N PRO A 302 -7.20 20.83 -2.43
CA PRO A 302 -6.56 22.05 -1.96
C PRO A 302 -5.37 21.73 -1.06
N VAL A 303 -4.26 22.44 -1.25
CA VAL A 303 -3.15 22.34 -0.31
C VAL A 303 -3.55 23.11 0.94
N ALA A 304 -3.54 22.42 2.10
CA ALA A 304 -3.78 23.04 3.40
C ALA A 304 -2.55 23.83 3.88
#